data_AF-A0A1C6SZM8-F1
#
_entry.id   AF-A0A1C6SZM8-F1
#
_cell.length_a   1.000
_cell.length_b   1.000
_cell.length_c   1.000
_cell.angle_alpha   90.00
_cell.angle_beta   90.00
_cell.angle_gamma   90.00
#
_symmetry.space_group_name_H-M   'P 1'
#
loop_
_entity.id
_entity.type
_entity.pdbx_description
1 polymer ?
#
loop_
_entity_poly.entity_id
_entity_poly.type
_entity_poly.pdbx_seq_one_letter_code
_entity_poly.pdbx_strand_id
1 'polypeptide(L)'
;MSGWAAILVDMAWWSDLVDEEPDFAERVRARFAVRKHGTMATLRRDGSPRISGTEFQFEDGDLRLGGMPGALKALDLRRDPRVALHCPTEDTPEDDPSSWGGDAKIAGIAHELPAPEDGSHRFRIELTEAVLTRVGQPADHLVIESWHPGRGLRSQRRH
;
A
#
# COMPACT_ATOMS: atom_id res chain seq x y z
N MET A 1 38.35 4.07 16.14
CA MET A 1 37.65 4.49 14.91
C MET A 1 36.46 3.57 14.72
N SER A 2 35.34 3.89 15.37
CA SER A 2 34.08 3.16 15.26
C SER A 2 33.34 3.68 14.03
N GLY A 3 33.37 2.90 12.95
CA GLY A 3 32.60 3.17 11.74
C GLY A 3 31.12 3.00 12.04
N TRP A 4 30.37 4.09 11.92
CA TRP A 4 28.92 4.05 11.88
C TRP A 4 28.53 3.35 10.58
N ALA A 5 28.07 2.10 10.67
CA ALA A 5 27.26 1.52 9.61
C ALA A 5 25.94 2.28 9.66
N ALA A 6 25.82 3.33 8.86
CA ALA A 6 24.51 3.83 8.46
C ALA A 6 23.77 2.61 7.89
N ILE A 7 22.68 2.21 8.55
CA ILE A 7 21.73 1.28 7.97
C ILE A 7 21.23 2.00 6.72
N LEU A 8 21.78 1.64 5.56
CA LEU A 8 21.07 1.83 4.31
C LEU A 8 19.77 1.07 4.52
N VAL A 9 18.68 1.81 4.76
CA VAL A 9 17.35 1.23 4.69
C VAL A 9 17.23 0.82 3.24
N ASP A 10 17.38 -0.47 2.98
CA ASP A 10 17.26 -0.98 1.62
C ASP A 10 15.87 -0.62 1.11
N MET A 11 15.79 -0.18 -0.13
CA MET A 11 14.52 0.18 -0.73
C MET A 11 13.68 -1.08 -0.81
N ALA A 12 12.51 -1.08 -0.18
CA ALA A 12 11.66 -2.26 -0.16
C ALA A 12 10.57 -2.15 -1.22
N TRP A 13 10.47 -3.19 -2.04
CA TRP A 13 9.49 -3.33 -3.10
C TRP A 13 8.47 -4.41 -2.73
N TRP A 14 7.46 -4.58 -3.58
CA TRP A 14 6.45 -5.60 -3.36
C TRP A 14 7.05 -7.01 -3.32
N SER A 15 8.07 -7.29 -4.14
CA SER A 15 8.81 -8.55 -4.14
C SER A 15 9.45 -8.85 -2.79
N ASP A 16 10.02 -7.85 -2.12
CA ASP A 16 10.68 -8.06 -0.83
C ASP A 16 9.66 -8.47 0.25
N LEU A 17 8.48 -7.87 0.22
CA LEU A 17 7.37 -8.31 1.08
C LEU A 17 6.91 -9.74 0.76
N VAL A 18 6.86 -10.11 -0.53
CA VAL A 18 6.50 -11.47 -0.96
C VAL A 18 7.56 -12.49 -0.50
N ASP A 19 8.84 -12.14 -0.57
CA ASP A 19 9.94 -13.02 -0.18
C ASP A 19 10.02 -13.18 1.35
N GLU A 20 9.78 -12.11 2.10
CA GLU A 20 9.78 -12.14 3.57
C GLU A 20 8.51 -12.79 4.15
N GLU A 21 7.33 -12.44 3.65
CA GLU A 21 6.04 -12.78 4.26
C GLU A 21 4.98 -13.16 3.21
N PRO A 22 5.17 -14.27 2.47
CA PRO A 22 4.36 -14.61 1.30
C PRO A 22 2.85 -14.72 1.58
N ASP A 23 2.47 -15.36 2.70
CA ASP A 23 1.06 -15.53 3.09
C ASP A 23 0.39 -14.20 3.47
N PHE A 24 1.15 -13.26 4.04
CA PHE A 24 0.65 -11.93 4.35
C PHE A 24 0.53 -11.09 3.08
N ALA A 25 1.55 -11.12 2.21
CA ALA A 25 1.55 -10.46 0.92
C ALA A 25 0.35 -10.91 0.05
N GLU A 26 0.07 -12.22 0.01
CA GLU A 26 -1.08 -12.76 -0.72
C GLU A 26 -2.40 -12.20 -0.20
N ARG A 27 -2.60 -12.19 1.12
CA ARG A 27 -3.83 -11.65 1.74
C ARG A 27 -4.00 -10.16 1.48
N VAL A 28 -2.92 -9.38 1.57
CA VAL A 28 -2.91 -7.95 1.23
C VAL A 28 -3.29 -7.75 -0.24
N ARG A 29 -2.61 -8.44 -1.18
CA ARG A 29 -2.92 -8.35 -2.62
C ARG A 29 -4.35 -8.73 -2.92
N ALA A 30 -4.87 -9.79 -2.29
CA ALA A 30 -6.24 -10.23 -2.45
C ALA A 30 -7.24 -9.12 -2.06
N ARG A 31 -6.95 -8.33 -1.01
CA ARG A 31 -7.79 -7.18 -0.65
C ARG A 31 -7.79 -6.10 -1.72
N PHE A 32 -6.64 -5.78 -2.31
CA PHE A 32 -6.58 -4.80 -3.39
C PHE A 32 -7.28 -5.26 -4.68
N ALA A 33 -7.52 -6.56 -4.83
CA ALA A 33 -8.15 -7.16 -6.00
C ALA A 33 -9.69 -7.32 -5.88
N VAL A 34 -10.30 -7.05 -4.72
CA VAL A 34 -11.75 -7.31 -4.51
C VAL A 34 -12.64 -6.46 -5.43
N ARG A 35 -12.16 -5.27 -5.83
CA ARG A 35 -12.79 -4.40 -6.84
C ARG A 35 -11.71 -3.68 -7.64
N LYS A 36 -12.09 -3.14 -8.78
CA LYS A 36 -11.18 -2.43 -9.70
C LYS A 36 -10.55 -1.16 -9.10
N HIS A 37 -11.32 -0.41 -8.32
CA HIS A 37 -10.93 0.91 -7.84
C HIS A 37 -10.84 0.96 -6.33
N GLY A 38 -9.70 1.40 -5.81
CA GLY A 38 -9.54 1.81 -4.42
C GLY A 38 -9.17 3.27 -4.31
N THR A 39 -8.65 3.66 -3.15
CA THR A 39 -8.40 5.06 -2.80
C THR A 39 -6.91 5.31 -2.62
N MET A 40 -6.44 6.46 -3.09
CA MET A 40 -5.07 6.93 -2.89
C MET A 40 -5.07 8.31 -2.25
N ALA A 41 -4.13 8.53 -1.34
CA ALA A 41 -3.81 9.83 -0.77
C ALA A 41 -2.44 10.32 -1.23
N THR A 42 -2.37 11.59 -1.64
CA THR A 42 -1.15 12.33 -1.99
C THR A 42 -1.11 13.67 -1.26
N LEU A 43 0.03 14.36 -1.29
CA LEU A 43 0.19 15.68 -0.68
C LEU A 43 0.15 16.78 -1.75
N ARG A 44 -0.74 17.75 -1.56
CA ARG A 44 -0.78 18.95 -2.40
C ARG A 44 0.44 19.83 -2.12
N ARG A 45 0.66 20.83 -2.97
CA ARG A 45 1.75 21.81 -2.82
C ARG A 45 1.78 22.51 -1.46
N ASP A 46 0.63 22.70 -0.82
CA ASP A 46 0.49 23.32 0.50
C ASP A 46 0.62 22.31 1.65
N GLY A 47 0.89 21.04 1.35
CA GLY A 47 0.97 19.94 2.32
C GLY A 47 -0.39 19.37 2.73
N SER A 48 -1.52 19.91 2.26
CA SER A 48 -2.85 19.35 2.54
C SER A 48 -3.07 18.02 1.79
N PRO A 49 -3.83 17.07 2.35
CA PRO A 49 -4.08 15.79 1.69
C PRO A 49 -5.00 15.95 0.48
N ARG A 50 -4.73 15.20 -0.59
CA ARG A 50 -5.64 14.94 -1.71
C ARG A 50 -6.02 13.47 -1.71
N ILE A 51 -7.30 13.18 -1.84
CA ILE A 51 -7.81 11.84 -2.13
C ILE A 51 -8.15 11.70 -3.62
N SER A 52 -7.91 10.53 -4.21
CA SER A 52 -8.30 10.19 -5.58
C SER A 52 -8.60 8.69 -5.69
N GLY A 53 -9.52 8.32 -6.58
CA GLY A 53 -9.65 6.93 -7.01
C GLY A 53 -8.44 6.48 -7.82
N THR A 54 -8.03 5.23 -7.69
CA THR A 54 -6.93 4.66 -8.48
C THR A 54 -7.12 3.17 -8.70
N GLU A 55 -6.42 2.66 -9.71
CA GLU A 55 -6.24 1.23 -9.96
C GLU A 55 -4.83 0.82 -9.48
N PHE A 56 -4.67 -0.44 -9.09
CA PHE A 56 -3.43 -1.01 -8.55
C PHE A 56 -2.99 -2.18 -9.42
N GLN A 57 -1.72 -2.19 -9.81
CA GLN A 57 -1.15 -3.25 -10.65
C GLN A 57 -0.05 -3.94 -9.87
N PHE A 58 -0.27 -5.21 -9.51
CA PHE A 58 0.73 -6.07 -8.86
C PHE A 58 1.31 -7.01 -9.91
N GLU A 59 2.45 -6.66 -10.47
CA GLU A 59 3.08 -7.38 -11.59
C GLU A 59 4.60 -7.28 -11.52
N ASP A 60 5.33 -8.27 -12.04
CA ASP A 60 6.80 -8.29 -12.09
C ASP A 60 7.51 -8.04 -10.74
N GLY A 61 6.87 -8.39 -9.62
CA GLY A 61 7.41 -8.12 -8.28
C GLY A 61 7.19 -6.68 -7.78
N ASP A 62 6.36 -5.90 -8.48
CA ASP A 62 6.11 -4.49 -8.18
C ASP A 62 4.65 -4.20 -7.84
N LEU A 63 4.45 -3.13 -7.06
CA LEU A 63 3.19 -2.39 -7.03
C LEU A 63 3.33 -1.15 -7.91
N ARG A 64 2.51 -1.07 -8.96
CA ARG A 64 2.50 0.01 -9.94
C ARG A 64 1.18 0.79 -9.91
N LEU A 65 1.28 2.08 -10.18
CA LEU A 65 0.13 2.99 -10.31
C LEU A 65 0.19 3.72 -11.66
N GLY A 66 -0.97 3.81 -12.31
CA GLY A 66 -1.17 4.60 -13.53
C GLY A 66 -1.87 5.94 -13.29
N GLY A 67 -1.71 6.86 -14.22
CA GLY A 67 -2.45 8.12 -14.27
C GLY A 67 -2.57 8.66 -15.69
N MET A 68 -3.73 9.25 -15.99
CA MET A 68 -3.94 9.99 -17.24
C MET A 68 -3.00 11.20 -17.32
N PRO A 69 -2.66 11.69 -18.54
CA PRO A 69 -1.85 12.90 -18.71
C PRO A 69 -2.39 14.08 -17.89
N GLY A 70 -1.53 14.75 -17.14
CA GLY A 70 -1.89 15.91 -16.33
C GLY A 70 -2.70 15.61 -15.06
N ALA A 71 -2.84 14.33 -14.68
CA ALA A 71 -3.53 13.96 -13.44
C ALA A 71 -2.92 14.67 -12.23
N LEU A 72 -3.75 15.40 -11.48
CA LEU A 72 -3.27 16.19 -10.34
C LEU A 72 -2.57 15.32 -9.28
N LYS A 73 -3.03 14.08 -9.06
CA LYS A 73 -2.38 13.10 -8.19
C LYS A 73 -0.94 12.77 -8.61
N ALA A 74 -0.66 12.75 -9.92
CA ALA A 74 0.69 12.53 -10.44
C ALA A 74 1.58 13.76 -10.28
N LEU A 75 1.01 14.96 -10.48
CA LEU A 75 1.73 16.22 -10.23
C LEU A 75 2.02 16.47 -8.75
N ASP A 76 1.18 15.94 -7.86
CA ASP A 76 1.45 15.90 -6.42
C ASP A 76 2.65 14.98 -6.14
N LEU A 77 2.65 13.74 -6.65
CA LEU A 77 3.74 12.77 -6.45
C LEU A 77 5.10 13.23 -6.99
N ARG A 78 5.11 13.97 -8.11
CA ARG A 78 6.35 14.59 -8.63
C ARG A 78 6.96 15.63 -7.68
N ARG A 79 6.14 16.27 -6.85
CA ARG A 79 6.59 17.28 -5.88
C ARG A 79 6.92 16.66 -4.54
N ASP A 80 6.07 15.75 -4.08
CA ASP A 80 6.24 15.00 -2.83
C ASP A 80 5.83 13.54 -3.09
N PRO A 81 6.79 12.60 -3.11
CA PRO A 81 6.54 11.24 -3.55
C PRO A 81 5.80 10.39 -2.52
N ARG A 82 5.47 10.93 -1.34
CA ARG A 82 4.75 10.18 -0.32
C ARG A 82 3.34 9.84 -0.78
N VAL A 83 2.98 8.57 -0.67
CA VAL A 83 1.69 8.04 -1.07
C VAL A 83 1.13 7.09 0.00
N ALA A 84 -0.19 7.11 0.18
CA ALA A 84 -0.90 6.07 0.91
C ALA A 84 -2.02 5.50 0.04
N LEU A 85 -2.22 4.20 0.11
CA LEU A 85 -3.16 3.42 -0.69
C LEU A 85 -4.07 2.66 0.25
N HIS A 86 -5.36 2.68 -0.06
CA HIS A 86 -6.38 1.89 0.62
C HIS A 86 -7.05 1.02 -0.44
N CYS A 87 -7.20 -0.27 -0.13
CA CYS A 87 -7.95 -1.19 -0.98
C CYS A 87 -9.40 -0.71 -1.15
N PRO A 88 -10.15 -1.26 -2.12
CA PRO A 88 -11.60 -1.12 -2.09
C PRO A 88 -12.15 -1.66 -0.76
N THR A 89 -13.11 -0.95 -0.17
CA THR A 89 -13.78 -1.38 1.07
C THR A 89 -14.96 -2.28 0.74
N GLU A 90 -15.10 -3.37 1.48
CA GLU A 90 -16.28 -4.22 1.49
C GLU A 90 -16.87 -4.25 2.91
N ASP A 91 -18.19 -4.31 3.02
CA ASP A 91 -18.87 -4.39 4.31
C ASP A 91 -18.53 -5.71 5.03
N THR A 92 -18.45 -5.65 6.37
CA THR A 92 -18.31 -6.84 7.21
C THR A 92 -19.64 -7.63 7.19
N PRO A 93 -19.64 -8.95 6.90
CA PRO A 93 -20.87 -9.74 6.94
C PRO A 93 -21.49 -9.76 8.35
N GLU A 94 -22.80 -9.54 8.45
CA GLU A 94 -23.51 -9.46 9.74
C GLU A 94 -23.53 -10.79 10.48
N ASP A 95 -23.78 -11.89 9.77
CA ASP A 95 -23.95 -13.24 10.35
C ASP A 95 -22.61 -13.92 10.69
N ASP A 96 -21.53 -13.56 9.99
CA ASP A 96 -20.19 -14.09 10.21
C ASP A 96 -19.13 -12.99 10.03
N PRO A 97 -18.98 -12.07 10.99
CA PRO A 97 -18.03 -10.96 10.89
C PRO A 97 -16.58 -11.42 10.70
N SER A 98 -16.22 -12.58 11.25
CA SER A 98 -14.88 -13.17 11.13
C SER A 98 -14.54 -13.63 9.72
N SER A 99 -15.54 -13.84 8.86
CA SER A 99 -15.34 -14.14 7.43
C SER A 99 -14.94 -12.92 6.60
N TRP A 100 -15.09 -11.70 7.15
CA TRP A 100 -14.63 -10.49 6.47
C TRP A 100 -13.11 -10.54 6.31
N GLY A 101 -12.65 -10.65 5.06
CA GLY A 101 -11.22 -10.74 4.80
C GLY A 101 -10.44 -9.46 5.11
N GLY A 102 -11.13 -8.36 5.46
CA GLY A 102 -10.53 -7.16 6.01
C GLY A 102 -10.19 -6.07 4.99
N ASP A 103 -9.65 -4.97 5.51
CA ASP A 103 -9.12 -3.86 4.72
C ASP A 103 -7.59 -3.85 4.75
N ALA A 104 -6.97 -3.77 3.57
CA ALA A 104 -5.55 -3.58 3.42
C ALA A 104 -5.18 -2.13 3.06
N LYS A 105 -4.07 -1.65 3.62
CA LYS A 105 -3.46 -0.37 3.30
C LYS A 105 -1.98 -0.55 2.98
N ILE A 106 -1.45 0.27 2.09
CA ILE A 106 -0.02 0.33 1.78
C ILE A 106 0.41 1.80 1.80
N ALA A 107 1.49 2.11 2.49
CA ALA A 107 2.11 3.43 2.44
C ALA A 107 3.51 3.32 1.82
N GLY A 108 3.96 4.36 1.13
CA GLY A 108 5.18 4.27 0.35
C GLY A 108 5.68 5.57 -0.25
N ILE A 109 6.74 5.41 -1.03
CA ILE A 109 7.36 6.45 -1.86
C ILE A 109 7.15 6.07 -3.32
N ALA A 110 6.51 6.96 -4.07
CA ALA A 110 6.26 6.76 -5.49
C ALA A 110 7.49 7.19 -6.31
N HIS A 111 7.99 6.26 -7.12
CA HIS A 111 9.07 6.48 -8.08
C HIS A 111 8.47 6.54 -9.48
N GLU A 112 8.52 7.72 -10.11
CA GLU A 112 7.99 7.87 -11.47
C GLU A 112 8.87 7.11 -12.46
N LEU A 113 8.24 6.26 -13.26
CA LEU A 113 8.87 5.56 -14.37
C LEU A 113 8.91 6.49 -15.59
N PRO A 114 9.79 6.24 -16.58
CA PRO A 114 9.81 7.01 -17.81
C PRO A 114 8.41 7.16 -18.42
N ALA A 115 8.03 8.40 -18.72
CA ALA A 115 6.71 8.69 -19.26
C ALA A 115 6.52 8.01 -20.62
N PRO A 116 5.42 7.26 -20.84
CA PRO A 116 5.12 6.72 -22.15
C PRO A 116 4.83 7.83 -23.17
N GLU A 117 4.88 7.50 -24.46
CA GLU A 117 4.66 8.46 -25.55
C GLU A 117 3.28 9.14 -25.51
N ASP A 118 2.28 8.49 -24.94
CA ASP A 118 0.92 9.02 -24.75
C ASP A 118 0.81 10.09 -23.64
N GLY A 119 1.92 10.37 -22.93
CA GLY A 119 2.00 11.33 -21.84
C GLY A 119 1.35 10.87 -20.53
N SER A 120 0.97 9.59 -20.43
CA SER A 120 0.47 9.02 -19.18
C SER A 120 1.57 8.99 -18.11
N HIS A 121 1.14 8.87 -16.85
CA HIS A 121 2.05 8.73 -15.72
C HIS A 121 2.07 7.28 -15.25
N ARG A 122 3.26 6.79 -14.92
CA ARG A 122 3.45 5.46 -14.31
C ARG A 122 4.38 5.61 -13.11
N PHE A 123 4.03 4.97 -12.01
CA PHE A 123 4.83 4.97 -10.79
C PHE A 123 5.03 3.54 -10.31
N ARG A 124 6.23 3.24 -9.81
CA ARG A 124 6.52 2.08 -8.97
C ARG A 124 6.54 2.52 -7.52
N ILE A 125 5.95 1.75 -6.62
CA ILE A 125 5.84 2.12 -5.20
C ILE A 125 6.88 1.36 -4.40
N GLU A 126 7.78 2.10 -3.77
CA GLU A 126 8.62 1.63 -2.67
C GLU A 126 7.75 1.59 -1.41
N LEU A 127 7.65 0.44 -0.77
CA LEU A 127 6.83 0.22 0.41
C LEU A 127 7.57 0.71 1.66
N THR A 128 6.85 1.46 2.49
CA THR A 128 7.29 1.80 3.85
C THR A 128 6.43 1.10 4.92
N GLU A 129 5.24 0.64 4.52
CA GLU A 129 4.29 -0.06 5.38
C GLU A 129 3.28 -0.84 4.52
N ALA A 130 2.90 -2.03 4.99
CA ALA A 130 1.69 -2.73 4.56
C ALA A 130 0.89 -3.15 5.79
N VAL A 131 -0.40 -2.86 5.82
CA VAL A 131 -1.30 -3.17 6.94
C VAL A 131 -2.50 -3.96 6.45
N LEU A 132 -2.89 -5.00 7.20
CA LEU A 132 -4.15 -5.70 7.03
C LEU A 132 -4.93 -5.66 8.34
N THR A 133 -6.16 -5.14 8.30
CA THR A 133 -7.08 -5.13 9.44
C THR A 133 -8.27 -6.03 9.15
N ARG A 134 -8.54 -7.00 10.03
CA ARG A 134 -9.69 -7.90 9.94
C ARG A 134 -10.36 -8.08 11.29
N VAL A 135 -11.55 -8.68 11.29
CA VAL A 135 -12.19 -9.15 12.52
C VAL A 135 -11.49 -10.45 12.98
N GLY A 136 -11.26 -10.58 14.29
CA GLY A 136 -10.66 -11.76 14.89
C GLY A 136 -11.63 -12.95 14.94
N GLN A 137 -11.12 -14.12 15.29
CA GLN A 137 -11.95 -15.28 15.61
C GLN A 137 -11.67 -15.71 17.07
N PRO A 138 -12.66 -15.66 17.99
CA PRO A 138 -14.05 -15.20 17.79
C PRO A 138 -14.15 -13.71 17.41
N ALA A 139 -15.31 -13.29 16.89
CA ALA A 139 -15.59 -11.93 16.41
C ALA A 139 -15.74 -10.88 17.54
N ASP A 140 -14.76 -10.81 18.44
CA ASP A 140 -14.77 -9.95 19.64
C ASP A 140 -13.59 -8.95 19.69
N HIS A 141 -12.79 -8.88 18.63
CA HIS A 141 -11.66 -7.96 18.47
C HIS A 141 -11.33 -7.72 17.00
N LEU A 142 -10.52 -6.69 16.74
CA LEU A 142 -9.80 -6.55 15.47
C LEU A 142 -8.42 -7.17 15.56
N VAL A 143 -7.99 -7.86 14.51
CA VAL A 143 -6.61 -8.26 14.28
C VAL A 143 -6.00 -7.28 13.27
N ILE A 144 -4.95 -6.58 13.70
CA ILE A 144 -4.20 -5.64 12.87
C ILE A 144 -2.82 -6.24 12.68
N GLU A 145 -2.51 -6.61 11.45
CA GLU A 145 -1.18 -7.03 11.02
C GLU A 145 -0.51 -5.90 10.27
N SER A 146 0.73 -5.58 10.61
CA SER A 146 1.53 -4.53 9.97
C SER A 146 2.92 -5.05 9.68
N TRP A 147 3.34 -4.94 8.44
CA TRP A 147 4.71 -5.19 8.02
C TRP A 147 5.40 -3.86 7.70
N HIS A 148 6.68 -3.78 8.06
CA HIS A 148 7.56 -2.68 7.64
C HIS A 148 8.94 -3.20 7.27
N PRO A 149 9.61 -2.56 6.30
CA PRO A 149 11.00 -2.86 5.97
C PRO A 149 11.89 -2.81 7.22
N GLY A 150 12.73 -3.84 7.39
CA GLY A 150 13.66 -3.96 8.52
C GLY A 150 13.03 -4.24 9.90
N ARG A 151 11.70 -4.17 10.04
CA ARG A 151 11.00 -4.57 11.29
C ARG A 151 10.22 -5.88 11.15
N GLY A 152 9.92 -6.31 9.92
CA GLY A 152 9.15 -7.51 9.62
C GLY A 152 7.67 -7.38 9.99
N LEU A 153 6.95 -8.51 9.91
CA LEU A 153 5.54 -8.60 10.25
C LEU A 153 5.31 -8.55 11.77
N ARG A 154 4.32 -7.75 12.18
CA ARG A 154 3.79 -7.73 13.55
C ARG A 154 2.29 -7.87 13.53
N SER A 155 1.74 -8.44 14.60
CA SER A 155 0.30 -8.60 14.79
C SER A 155 -0.10 -8.07 16.17
N GLN A 156 -1.21 -7.34 16.21
CA GLN A 156 -1.81 -6.81 17.44
C GLN A 156 -3.32 -7.03 17.43
N ARG A 157 -3.89 -7.18 18.62
CA ARG A 157 -5.35 -7.30 18.83
C ARG A 157 -5.87 -6.01 19.47
N ARG A 158 -7.04 -5.54 19.01
CA ARG A 158 -7.75 -4.40 19.58
C ARG A 158 -9.18 -4.81 19.94
N HIS A 159 -9.48 -4.76 21.23
CA HIS A 159 -10.81 -5.01 21.79
C HIS A 159 -11.63 -3.71 21.84
#